data_AF-A0A150WQS8-F1
#
_entry.id   AF-A0A150WQS8-F1
#
_cell.length_a   1.000
_cell.length_b   1.000
_cell.length_c   1.000
_cell.angle_alpha   90.00
_cell.angle_beta   90.00
_cell.angle_gamma   90.00
#
_symmetry.space_group_name_H-M   'P 1'
#
loop_
_entity.id
_entity.type
_entity.pdbx_description
1 polymer ?
#
loop_
_entity_poly.entity_id
_entity_poly.type
_entity_poly.pdbx_seq_one_letter_code
_entity_poly.pdbx_strand_id
1 'polypeptide(L)'
;MKKIIMSLLVLGAMQPAFADSRYPKNIPARTFGSNQDVGSCQAESFVTAIEHQLANHGLFFRASLQHLHAFIWKDREDAKKVDAGLDMTATSMALVNRYSGVIPEYLLPEDLEGVVESSLSTQGGSGKGLRPKIEDMGIYDDRVPVQNFRYSSSFWSFKPGHSNTRSVNDFFNVVRSGRMVTLSFDSAFMYKFSPVTGLLAAPYQTDESLLKTSNHSIAVVGFDDDLGGVIVRNTWNGAHALRAVVVDEGNLSDAERGDLAKFRRKISKKILPGYYLFPYKFIQDMAARGVGGYYEINLDLGAFANVSSDYSKDYEVLKTFFSCDRTELKRSLESVGRSIDFFENPNISEDKKDGYLKRIKMVIYSQMSQSRRTLSFAKQSRRVDGTIDRVKDFYDGKFKNYYCGGHYKDPETNFWPLRGKDRVLENPEFLKLVRQLSISPNDFSAWYELFKLLSKKEYLNDIN
;
A
#
# COMPACT_ATOMS: atom_id res chain seq x y z
N MET A 1 -18.59 15.11 29.94
CA MET A 1 -17.19 15.52 29.67
C MET A 1 -16.25 14.42 30.15
N LYS A 2 -15.78 13.54 29.26
CA LYS A 2 -14.71 12.58 29.54
C LYS A 2 -13.43 13.13 28.90
N LYS A 3 -12.49 13.61 29.72
CA LYS A 3 -11.14 13.98 29.29
C LYS A 3 -10.43 12.72 28.81
N ILE A 4 -10.26 12.55 27.51
CA ILE A 4 -9.27 11.63 26.98
C ILE A 4 -7.93 12.33 27.20
N ILE A 5 -7.22 11.90 28.25
CA ILE A 5 -5.82 12.24 28.45
C ILE A 5 -5.07 11.51 27.34
N MET A 6 -4.85 12.20 26.22
CA MET A 6 -3.87 11.81 25.22
C MET A 6 -2.52 12.13 25.87
N SER A 7 -2.05 11.23 26.72
CA SER A 7 -0.73 11.32 27.33
C SER A 7 0.28 11.51 26.20
N LEU A 8 0.99 12.63 26.23
CA LEU A 8 2.24 12.82 25.52
C LEU A 8 3.18 11.66 25.90
N LEU A 9 3.16 10.60 25.11
CA LEU A 9 4.29 9.68 24.99
C LEU A 9 5.20 10.24 23.90
N VAL A 10 5.72 11.44 24.16
CA VAL A 10 7.04 11.85 23.64
C VAL A 10 8.07 11.14 24.51
N LEU A 11 8.14 9.81 24.35
CA LEU A 11 9.35 9.08 24.64
C LEU A 11 9.83 8.61 23.28
N GLY A 12 10.76 9.39 22.72
CA GLY A 12 11.75 8.86 21.82
C GLY A 12 12.49 7.77 22.58
N ALA A 13 11.91 6.57 22.62
CA ALA A 13 12.65 5.37 22.96
C ALA A 13 13.63 5.20 21.79
N MET A 14 14.81 5.83 21.93
CA MET A 14 16.01 5.33 21.30
C MET A 14 16.04 3.85 21.62
N GLN A 15 15.69 3.01 20.64
CA GLN A 15 16.01 1.60 20.74
C GLN A 15 17.53 1.56 20.97
N PRO A 16 18.00 0.84 21.99
CA PRO A 16 19.43 0.76 22.23
C PRO A 16 20.10 0.31 20.94
N ALA A 17 21.22 0.94 20.59
CA ALA A 17 22.04 0.63 19.42
C ALA A 17 22.65 -0.79 19.44
N PHE A 18 22.13 -1.67 20.31
CA PHE A 18 22.59 -3.02 20.65
C PHE A 18 21.46 -4.05 20.64
N ALA A 19 20.31 -3.76 20.01
CA ALA A 19 19.29 -4.79 19.83
C ALA A 19 19.73 -5.76 18.73
N ASP A 20 19.83 -7.06 19.06
CA ASP A 20 20.17 -8.14 18.10
C ASP A 20 19.11 -8.32 17.00
N SER A 21 17.92 -7.74 17.18
CA SER A 21 16.90 -7.68 16.14
C SER A 21 15.99 -6.47 16.30
N ARG A 22 15.45 -6.01 15.17
CA ARG A 22 14.41 -4.98 15.09
C ARG A 22 13.33 -5.43 14.12
N TYR A 23 12.23 -5.94 14.66
CA TYR A 23 11.03 -6.25 13.91
C TYR A 23 10.10 -5.02 13.82
N PRO A 24 9.30 -4.87 12.74
CA PRO A 24 8.24 -3.86 12.69
C PRO A 24 7.32 -4.02 13.91
N LYS A 25 7.11 -2.92 14.67
CA LYS A 25 6.26 -2.96 15.87
C LYS A 25 4.78 -3.05 15.51
N ASN A 26 4.40 -2.37 14.44
CA ASN A 26 3.05 -2.33 13.92
C ASN A 26 3.06 -2.60 12.42
N ILE A 27 1.94 -3.12 11.92
CA ILE A 27 1.74 -3.36 10.49
C ILE A 27 1.14 -2.08 9.88
N PRO A 28 1.68 -1.56 8.76
CA PRO A 28 1.12 -0.38 8.11
C PRO A 28 -0.30 -0.62 7.60
N ALA A 29 -1.00 0.48 7.27
CA ALA A 29 -2.33 0.41 6.69
C ALA A 29 -2.34 -0.40 5.37
N ARG A 30 -1.29 -0.26 4.55
CA ARG A 30 -1.05 -1.08 3.36
C ARG A 30 -0.44 -2.44 3.77
N THR A 31 -1.29 -3.41 4.09
CA THR A 31 -0.87 -4.80 4.35
C THR A 31 -0.49 -5.56 3.10
N PHE A 32 -0.97 -5.13 1.95
CA PHE A 32 -0.70 -5.67 0.64
C PHE A 32 -0.29 -4.49 -0.24
N GLY A 33 0.92 -4.55 -0.78
CA GLY A 33 1.36 -3.71 -1.89
C GLY A 33 0.62 -4.03 -3.19
N SER A 34 0.78 -3.15 -4.16
CA SER A 34 0.07 -3.11 -5.44
C SER A 34 0.63 -4.12 -6.45
N ASN A 35 -0.21 -4.52 -7.40
CA ASN A 35 0.27 -5.21 -8.60
C ASN A 35 0.92 -4.15 -9.50
N GLN A 36 2.26 -4.08 -9.45
CA GLN A 36 3.04 -3.14 -10.24
C GLN A 36 3.09 -3.59 -11.70
N ASP A 37 2.16 -3.11 -12.51
CA ASP A 37 2.18 -3.34 -13.97
C ASP A 37 2.96 -2.22 -14.71
N VAL A 38 3.64 -1.34 -13.97
CA VAL A 38 4.48 -0.22 -14.42
C VAL A 38 5.74 -0.12 -13.55
N GLY A 39 6.83 0.44 -14.07
CA GLY A 39 8.09 0.69 -13.33
C GLY A 39 8.00 1.66 -12.13
N SER A 40 7.12 1.40 -11.16
CA SER A 40 6.82 2.22 -9.98
C SER A 40 7.54 1.78 -8.70
N CYS A 41 8.38 0.74 -8.76
CA CYS A 41 8.95 0.08 -7.60
C CYS A 41 9.68 0.99 -6.62
N GLN A 42 10.36 2.02 -7.11
CA GLN A 42 11.00 3.03 -6.27
C GLN A 42 9.96 3.81 -5.44
N ALA A 43 8.93 4.37 -6.07
CA ALA A 43 7.88 5.13 -5.39
C ALA A 43 7.14 4.27 -4.34
N GLU A 44 6.87 3.00 -4.67
CA GLU A 44 6.22 2.11 -3.72
C GLU A 44 7.12 1.71 -2.56
N SER A 45 8.41 1.48 -2.81
CA SER A 45 9.36 1.24 -1.74
C SER A 45 9.48 2.44 -0.80
N PHE A 46 9.43 3.68 -1.34
CA PHE A 46 9.46 4.90 -0.54
C PHE A 46 8.23 5.05 0.33
N VAL A 47 7.03 4.91 -0.26
CA VAL A 47 5.78 4.93 0.50
C VAL A 47 5.74 3.83 1.54
N THR A 48 6.16 2.62 1.20
CA THR A 48 6.20 1.50 2.14
C THR A 48 7.10 1.80 3.33
N ALA A 49 8.29 2.39 3.10
CA ALA A 49 9.19 2.80 4.18
C ALA A 49 8.56 3.90 5.07
N ILE A 50 7.89 4.89 4.47
CA ILE A 50 7.18 5.96 5.19
C ILE A 50 6.04 5.39 6.04
N GLU A 51 5.16 4.58 5.45
CA GLU A 51 4.01 3.99 6.15
C GLU A 51 4.46 3.08 7.30
N HIS A 52 5.55 2.32 7.13
CA HIS A 52 6.11 1.49 8.20
C HIS A 52 6.62 2.32 9.38
N GLN A 53 7.29 3.44 9.13
CA GLN A 53 7.72 4.31 10.22
C GLN A 53 6.55 4.96 10.93
N LEU A 54 5.57 5.48 10.17
CA LEU A 54 4.35 6.04 10.76
C LEU A 54 3.64 4.99 11.63
N ALA A 55 3.52 3.74 11.15
CA ALA A 55 2.95 2.65 11.92
C ALA A 55 3.76 2.37 13.20
N ASN A 56 5.10 2.37 13.14
CA ASN A 56 5.96 2.21 14.33
C ASN A 56 5.75 3.34 15.37
N HIS A 57 5.28 4.51 14.94
CA HIS A 57 4.85 5.63 15.79
C HIS A 57 3.36 5.58 16.18
N GLY A 58 2.63 4.52 15.83
CA GLY A 58 1.21 4.35 16.13
C GLY A 58 0.26 5.06 15.16
N LEU A 59 0.77 5.59 14.05
CA LEU A 59 -0.01 6.29 13.03
C LEU A 59 -0.28 5.34 11.85
N PHE A 60 -1.51 4.86 11.76
CA PHE A 60 -1.96 4.00 10.66
C PHE A 60 -2.36 4.87 9.46
N PHE A 61 -1.34 5.29 8.71
CA PHE A 61 -1.47 6.16 7.55
C PHE A 61 -1.28 5.38 6.25
N ARG A 62 -2.01 5.76 5.19
CA ARG A 62 -1.81 5.24 3.84
C ARG A 62 -1.43 6.41 2.92
N ALA A 63 -0.22 6.39 2.40
CA ALA A 63 0.30 7.44 1.53
C ALA A 63 -0.04 7.15 0.07
N SER A 64 -0.21 8.21 -0.70
CA SER A 64 -0.40 8.16 -2.14
C SER A 64 0.87 7.70 -2.83
N LEU A 65 0.80 6.56 -3.52
CA LEU A 65 1.86 6.08 -4.42
C LEU A 65 2.05 7.02 -5.61
N GLN A 66 0.92 7.50 -6.16
CA GLN A 66 0.83 8.43 -7.27
C GLN A 66 1.65 9.70 -6.98
N HIS A 67 1.63 10.19 -5.75
CA HIS A 67 2.37 11.40 -5.37
C HIS A 67 3.89 11.27 -5.52
N LEU A 68 4.47 10.12 -5.15
CA LEU A 68 5.93 9.91 -5.19
C LEU A 68 6.41 9.29 -6.50
N HIS A 69 5.50 9.02 -7.43
CA HIS A 69 5.85 8.43 -8.71
C HIS A 69 6.38 9.50 -9.67
N ALA A 70 7.70 9.51 -9.89
CA ALA A 70 8.44 10.55 -10.62
C ALA A 70 7.87 10.87 -12.02
N PHE A 71 7.29 9.88 -12.70
CA PHE A 71 6.62 10.06 -13.99
C PHE A 71 5.49 11.10 -13.99
N ILE A 72 4.82 11.33 -12.86
CA ILE A 72 3.68 12.28 -12.80
C ILE A 72 4.15 13.74 -12.76
N TRP A 73 5.43 13.96 -12.45
CA TRP A 73 6.03 15.28 -12.31
C TRP A 73 6.89 15.73 -13.49
N LYS A 74 7.00 14.92 -14.54
CA LYS A 74 7.79 15.26 -15.74
C LYS A 74 6.91 15.85 -16.83
N ASP A 75 7.36 16.96 -17.41
CA ASP A 75 6.80 17.50 -18.65
C ASP A 75 6.87 16.44 -19.75
N ARG A 76 5.70 16.16 -20.33
CA ARG A 76 5.44 14.94 -21.08
C ARG A 76 5.70 15.07 -22.56
N GLU A 77 6.95 14.86 -22.93
CA GLU A 77 7.32 14.83 -24.36
C GLU A 77 7.85 13.48 -24.85
N ASP A 78 8.13 12.50 -23.98
CA ASP A 78 8.76 11.25 -24.42
C ASP A 78 8.20 9.99 -23.75
N ALA A 79 7.52 9.14 -24.54
CA ALA A 79 6.96 7.86 -24.13
C ALA A 79 8.03 6.85 -23.64
N LYS A 80 9.30 6.99 -24.07
CA LYS A 80 10.39 6.12 -23.59
C LYS A 80 10.80 6.39 -22.14
N LYS A 81 10.35 7.50 -21.55
CA LYS A 81 10.61 7.88 -20.15
C LYS A 81 9.52 7.41 -19.19
N VAL A 82 8.46 6.76 -19.68
CA VAL A 82 7.31 6.31 -18.87
C VAL A 82 7.69 5.11 -17.99
N ASP A 83 8.53 4.21 -18.50
CA ASP A 83 8.87 2.92 -17.88
C ASP A 83 10.31 2.82 -17.36
N ALA A 84 11.08 3.92 -17.44
CA ALA A 84 12.51 3.90 -17.13
C ALA A 84 12.84 3.96 -15.62
N GLY A 85 11.86 3.75 -14.72
CA GLY A 85 12.08 3.74 -13.27
C GLY A 85 12.86 4.97 -12.78
N LEU A 86 12.44 6.17 -13.21
CA LEU A 86 13.27 7.37 -13.13
C LEU A 86 13.45 7.88 -11.70
N ASP A 87 14.70 8.10 -11.30
CA ASP A 87 15.05 8.77 -10.06
C ASP A 87 14.38 10.14 -9.91
N MET A 88 14.03 10.50 -8.67
CA MET A 88 13.58 11.83 -8.32
C MET A 88 14.72 12.85 -8.52
N THR A 89 14.58 13.74 -9.50
CA THR A 89 15.51 14.86 -9.68
C THR A 89 15.25 15.94 -8.62
N ALA A 90 16.17 16.88 -8.46
CA ALA A 90 15.95 18.06 -7.60
C ALA A 90 14.66 18.82 -7.99
N THR A 91 14.35 18.90 -9.29
CA THR A 91 13.11 19.50 -9.80
C THR A 91 11.87 18.68 -9.39
N SER A 92 11.90 17.36 -9.57
CA SER A 92 10.80 16.49 -9.13
C SER A 92 10.59 16.54 -7.61
N MET A 93 11.67 16.60 -6.82
CA MET A 93 11.59 16.82 -5.37
C MET A 93 10.99 18.18 -5.00
N ALA A 94 11.37 19.24 -5.70
CA ALA A 94 10.80 20.58 -5.45
C ALA A 94 9.30 20.60 -5.74
N LEU A 95 8.85 19.90 -6.79
CA LEU A 95 7.43 19.77 -7.13
C LEU A 95 6.68 18.89 -6.12
N VAL A 96 7.23 17.73 -5.72
CA VAL A 96 6.68 16.90 -4.62
C VAL A 96 6.50 17.74 -3.36
N ASN A 97 7.53 18.48 -2.96
CA ASN A 97 7.49 19.33 -1.77
C ASN A 97 6.55 20.54 -1.90
N ARG A 98 6.24 20.99 -3.12
CA ARG A 98 5.20 22.01 -3.35
C ARG A 98 3.81 21.51 -3.00
N TYR A 99 3.59 20.19 -3.03
CA TYR A 99 2.31 19.51 -2.73
C TYR A 99 2.37 18.61 -1.48
N SER A 100 3.30 18.86 -0.56
CA SER A 100 3.63 18.06 0.64
C SER A 100 4.54 16.89 0.33
N GLY A 101 5.52 16.60 1.18
CA GLY A 101 6.38 15.42 1.01
C GLY A 101 5.65 14.08 1.17
N VAL A 102 4.44 14.08 1.73
CA VAL A 102 3.55 12.92 1.77
C VAL A 102 2.10 13.38 1.64
N ILE A 103 1.32 12.69 0.82
CA ILE A 103 -0.11 12.95 0.62
C ILE A 103 -0.91 11.71 1.04
N PRO A 104 -2.02 11.84 1.78
CA PRO A 104 -2.93 10.74 2.03
C PRO A 104 -3.47 10.14 0.74
N GLU A 105 -3.50 8.82 0.61
CA GLU A 105 -3.96 8.16 -0.61
C GLU A 105 -5.39 8.57 -1.01
N TYR A 106 -6.29 8.86 -0.07
CA TYR A 106 -7.63 9.31 -0.45
C TYR A 106 -7.61 10.70 -1.12
N LEU A 107 -6.66 11.58 -0.81
CA LEU A 107 -6.56 12.88 -1.48
C LEU A 107 -5.99 12.76 -2.91
N LEU A 108 -5.17 11.75 -3.16
CA LEU A 108 -4.62 11.45 -4.48
C LEU A 108 -4.51 9.92 -4.63
N PRO A 109 -5.63 9.24 -4.95
CA PRO A 109 -5.62 7.79 -5.02
C PRO A 109 -4.81 7.32 -6.21
N GLU A 110 -4.28 6.11 -6.07
CA GLU A 110 -3.47 5.49 -7.09
C GLU A 110 -4.32 5.19 -8.33
N ASP A 111 -3.78 5.53 -9.49
CA ASP A 111 -4.37 5.23 -10.79
C ASP A 111 -3.32 4.55 -11.67
N LEU A 112 -3.32 3.22 -11.64
CA LEU A 112 -2.50 2.39 -12.51
C LEU A 112 -3.17 2.08 -13.86
N GLU A 113 -4.49 2.22 -14.02
CA GLU A 113 -5.19 1.90 -15.28
C GLU A 113 -4.95 2.93 -16.40
N GLY A 114 -4.41 4.10 -16.06
CA GLY A 114 -3.84 5.00 -17.08
C GLY A 114 -2.65 4.41 -17.85
N VAL A 115 -2.22 3.19 -17.53
CA VAL A 115 -1.41 2.33 -18.40
C VAL A 115 -2.21 1.07 -18.68
N VAL A 116 -3.19 1.18 -19.57
CA VAL A 116 -3.85 0.00 -20.12
C VAL A 116 -2.74 -0.86 -20.75
N GLU A 117 -2.78 -2.18 -20.53
CA GLU A 117 -1.95 -3.13 -21.29
C GLU A 117 -2.08 -2.91 -22.81
N SER A 118 -3.17 -2.31 -23.31
CA SER A 118 -3.34 -1.90 -24.71
C SER A 118 -2.62 -0.62 -25.13
N SER A 119 -2.06 0.13 -24.19
CA SER A 119 -1.13 1.25 -24.43
C SER A 119 0.34 0.81 -24.38
N LEU A 120 0.61 -0.36 -23.81
CA LEU A 120 1.91 -1.05 -23.85
C LEU A 120 1.96 -2.15 -24.92
N SER A 121 0.80 -2.65 -25.38
CA SER A 121 0.72 -3.50 -26.55
C SER A 121 0.84 -2.62 -27.79
N THR A 122 1.86 -2.89 -28.57
CA THR A 122 2.23 -2.19 -29.81
C THR A 122 1.20 -2.32 -30.94
N GLN A 123 -0.06 -2.67 -30.67
CA GLN A 123 -1.10 -2.75 -31.70
C GLN A 123 -2.49 -2.34 -31.20
N GLY A 124 -2.91 -1.14 -31.62
CA GLY A 124 -4.31 -0.87 -31.90
C GLY A 124 -5.16 -0.30 -30.77
N GLY A 125 -4.94 0.95 -30.39
CA GLY A 125 -5.89 1.72 -29.60
C GLY A 125 -5.42 3.15 -29.39
N SER A 126 -5.91 4.09 -30.19
CA SER A 126 -5.53 5.51 -30.28
C SER A 126 -5.94 6.37 -29.08
N GLY A 127 -5.79 5.87 -27.85
CA GLY A 127 -5.94 6.66 -26.62
C GLY A 127 -4.66 7.40 -26.27
N LYS A 128 -4.29 8.45 -27.01
CA LYS A 128 -3.31 9.45 -26.55
C LYS A 128 -3.91 10.26 -25.39
N GLY A 129 -4.11 9.62 -24.23
CA GLY A 129 -4.53 10.29 -23.02
C GLY A 129 -3.33 10.92 -22.32
N LEU A 130 -3.11 12.22 -22.50
CA LEU A 130 -2.33 12.97 -21.53
C LEU A 130 -3.07 12.85 -20.18
N ARG A 131 -2.53 12.07 -19.22
CA ARG A 131 -2.95 12.15 -17.81
C ARG A 131 -3.11 13.63 -17.37
N PRO A 132 -4.03 14.00 -16.48
CA PRO A 132 -4.11 15.41 -16.04
C PRO A 132 -2.82 15.85 -15.33
N LYS A 133 -2.64 17.16 -15.10
CA LYS A 133 -1.56 17.61 -14.21
C LYS A 133 -1.90 17.20 -12.79
N ILE A 134 -0.91 17.01 -11.92
CA ILE A 134 -1.14 16.56 -10.53
C ILE A 134 -2.07 17.51 -9.76
N GLU A 135 -2.04 18.81 -10.08
CA GLU A 135 -2.99 19.81 -9.59
C GLU A 135 -4.45 19.46 -9.87
N ASP A 136 -4.70 18.78 -10.98
CA ASP A 136 -6.01 18.35 -11.45
C ASP A 136 -6.37 16.90 -11.05
N MET A 137 -5.37 16.11 -10.61
CA MET A 137 -5.53 14.69 -10.24
C MET A 137 -5.89 14.47 -8.77
N GLY A 138 -5.58 15.45 -7.92
CA GLY A 138 -5.69 15.34 -6.47
C GLY A 138 -6.60 16.39 -5.86
N ILE A 139 -6.84 16.20 -4.57
CA ILE A 139 -7.64 17.07 -3.73
C ILE A 139 -6.70 17.68 -2.70
N TYR A 140 -6.37 18.95 -2.91
CA TYR A 140 -5.47 19.68 -2.03
C TYR A 140 -6.31 20.54 -1.09
N ASP A 141 -6.30 20.22 0.22
CA ASP A 141 -6.88 21.06 1.28
C ASP A 141 -5.77 21.96 1.83
N ASP A 142 -5.97 23.27 1.78
CA ASP A 142 -5.02 24.28 2.27
C ASP A 142 -4.68 24.10 3.76
N ARG A 143 -5.55 23.41 4.53
CA ARG A 143 -5.33 23.07 5.95
C ARG A 143 -4.44 21.86 6.19
N VAL A 144 -4.16 21.04 5.17
CA VAL A 144 -3.06 20.07 5.23
C VAL A 144 -1.83 20.84 4.75
N PRO A 145 -1.04 21.49 5.63
CA PRO A 145 -0.10 22.52 5.21
C PRO A 145 1.01 21.85 4.43
N VAL A 146 0.88 22.06 3.13
CA VAL A 146 1.69 21.52 2.06
C VAL A 146 3.18 21.85 2.23
N GLN A 147 3.48 22.90 2.99
CA GLN A 147 4.81 23.48 3.14
C GLN A 147 5.65 22.90 4.29
N ASN A 148 5.07 22.10 5.20
CA ASN A 148 5.73 21.72 6.47
C ASN A 148 6.30 20.29 6.51
N PHE A 149 6.03 19.46 5.50
CA PHE A 149 6.50 18.07 5.46
C PHE A 149 7.53 17.89 4.35
N ARG A 150 8.67 18.57 4.44
CA ARG A 150 9.69 18.46 3.39
C ARG A 150 10.21 17.03 3.32
N TYR A 151 9.92 16.39 2.20
CA TYR A 151 10.49 15.12 1.80
C TYR A 151 11.85 15.37 1.16
N SER A 152 12.83 14.58 1.57
CA SER A 152 14.07 14.44 0.83
C SER A 152 14.49 12.99 0.80
N SER A 153 15.17 12.60 -0.26
CA SER A 153 15.86 11.33 -0.33
C SER A 153 17.30 11.53 -0.78
N SER A 154 18.18 10.63 -0.38
CA SER A 154 19.58 10.62 -0.79
C SER A 154 19.96 9.21 -1.21
N PHE A 155 20.44 9.07 -2.44
CA PHE A 155 20.93 7.80 -2.97
C PHE A 155 22.41 7.62 -2.64
N TRP A 156 22.74 6.46 -2.10
CA TRP A 156 24.11 6.01 -1.88
C TRP A 156 24.38 4.76 -2.69
N SER A 157 25.38 4.84 -3.57
CA SER A 157 25.75 3.71 -4.43
C SER A 157 26.76 2.81 -3.73
N PHE A 158 26.71 1.50 -4.01
CA PHE A 158 27.82 0.62 -3.68
C PHE A 158 28.92 0.60 -4.74
N LYS A 159 28.68 1.17 -5.93
CA LYS A 159 29.64 1.17 -7.02
C LYS A 159 30.85 2.05 -6.67
N PRO A 160 32.09 1.52 -6.70
CA PRO A 160 33.29 2.31 -6.43
C PRO A 160 33.48 3.46 -7.41
N GLY A 161 34.08 4.56 -6.95
CA GLY A 161 34.47 5.70 -7.78
C GLY A 161 33.36 6.72 -8.08
N HIS A 162 32.16 6.56 -7.53
CA HIS A 162 31.10 7.57 -7.58
C HIS A 162 31.19 8.51 -6.37
N SER A 163 30.78 9.78 -6.52
CA SER A 163 30.84 10.77 -5.43
C SER A 163 29.92 10.42 -4.25
N ASN A 164 28.88 9.63 -4.50
CA ASN A 164 27.94 9.13 -3.51
C ASN A 164 28.20 7.66 -3.14
N THR A 165 29.41 7.14 -3.33
CA THR A 165 29.75 5.79 -2.88
C THR A 165 29.75 5.71 -1.34
N ARG A 166 29.17 4.62 -0.80
CA ARG A 166 29.20 4.29 0.63
C ARG A 166 29.51 2.81 0.83
N SER A 167 30.04 2.47 2.00
CA SER A 167 30.32 1.07 2.36
C SER A 167 29.02 0.32 2.70
N VAL A 168 29.07 -1.01 2.62
CA VAL A 168 27.95 -1.84 3.10
C VAL A 168 27.73 -1.69 4.61
N ASN A 169 28.78 -1.38 5.37
CA ASN A 169 28.68 -1.12 6.81
C ASN A 169 27.89 0.15 7.09
N ASP A 170 28.04 1.19 6.25
CA ASP A 170 27.22 2.40 6.37
C ASP A 170 25.75 2.08 6.18
N PHE A 171 25.41 1.27 5.17
CA PHE A 171 24.03 0.79 4.97
C PHE A 171 23.49 0.10 6.21
N PHE A 172 24.24 -0.85 6.79
CA PHE A 172 23.79 -1.56 7.99
C PHE A 172 23.67 -0.63 9.20
N ASN A 173 24.56 0.35 9.37
CA ASN A 173 24.46 1.36 10.42
C ASN A 173 23.19 2.21 10.27
N VAL A 174 22.84 2.62 9.05
CA VAL A 174 21.60 3.34 8.75
C VAL A 174 20.38 2.47 9.09
N VAL A 175 20.36 1.20 8.68
CA VAL A 175 19.26 0.26 9.02
C VAL A 175 19.11 0.08 10.53
N ARG A 176 20.23 -0.07 11.25
CA ARG A 176 20.24 -0.21 12.72
C ARG A 176 19.81 1.05 13.45
N SER A 177 20.10 2.23 12.90
CA SER A 177 19.69 3.52 13.47
C SER A 177 18.19 3.78 13.41
N GLY A 178 17.43 2.95 12.69
CA GLY A 178 15.99 3.09 12.59
C GLY A 178 15.49 4.01 11.49
N ARG A 179 16.37 4.55 10.64
CA ARG A 179 16.01 5.42 9.51
C ARG A 179 15.13 4.71 8.48
N MET A 180 14.41 5.50 7.67
CA MET A 180 13.69 5.01 6.49
C MET A 180 14.69 4.72 5.38
N VAL A 181 14.73 3.46 4.95
CA VAL A 181 15.69 3.01 3.93
C VAL A 181 14.98 2.16 2.89
N THR A 182 15.37 2.34 1.63
CA THR A 182 15.08 1.37 0.58
C THR A 182 16.36 0.82 -0.02
N LEU A 183 16.32 -0.43 -0.46
CA LEU A 183 17.43 -1.15 -1.06
C LEU A 183 17.13 -1.40 -2.52
N SER A 184 18.08 -1.06 -3.40
CA SER A 184 18.01 -1.35 -4.83
C SER A 184 18.82 -2.60 -5.17
N PHE A 185 18.22 -3.56 -5.88
CA PHE A 185 18.78 -4.90 -6.13
C PHE A 185 18.22 -5.53 -7.42
N ASP A 186 18.68 -6.73 -7.77
CA ASP A 186 18.13 -7.53 -8.87
C ASP A 186 16.86 -8.27 -8.43
N SER A 187 15.74 -7.92 -9.06
CA SER A 187 14.42 -8.42 -8.76
C SER A 187 14.28 -9.93 -8.88
N ALA A 188 15.13 -10.58 -9.69
CA ALA A 188 15.14 -12.04 -9.83
C ALA A 188 15.38 -12.75 -8.49
N PHE A 189 16.05 -12.09 -7.55
CA PHE A 189 16.26 -12.65 -6.21
C PHE A 189 14.96 -12.88 -5.44
N MET A 190 13.91 -12.08 -5.70
CA MET A 190 12.61 -12.23 -5.03
C MET A 190 11.97 -13.58 -5.26
N TYR A 191 12.19 -14.20 -6.42
CA TYR A 191 11.59 -15.48 -6.78
C TYR A 191 12.23 -16.68 -6.04
N LYS A 192 13.33 -16.47 -5.32
CA LYS A 192 13.99 -17.52 -4.53
C LYS A 192 13.37 -17.73 -3.14
N PHE A 193 12.48 -16.83 -2.72
CA PHE A 193 11.85 -16.88 -1.40
C PHE A 193 10.54 -17.64 -1.41
N SER A 194 10.25 -18.35 -0.32
CA SER A 194 8.93 -18.90 -0.08
C SER A 194 7.91 -17.77 0.09
N PRO A 195 6.82 -17.76 -0.69
CA PRO A 195 5.75 -16.78 -0.52
C PRO A 195 4.99 -16.96 0.79
N VAL A 196 5.12 -18.11 1.48
CA VAL A 196 4.46 -18.44 2.75
C VAL A 196 5.32 -18.08 3.96
N THR A 197 6.61 -18.42 3.94
CA THR A 197 7.50 -18.21 5.10
C THR A 197 8.31 -16.93 4.98
N GLY A 198 8.56 -16.43 3.76
CA GLY A 198 9.41 -15.27 3.52
C GLY A 198 10.92 -15.55 3.65
N LEU A 199 11.29 -16.82 3.80
CA LEU A 199 12.66 -17.29 3.87
C LEU A 199 13.07 -17.97 2.56
N LEU A 200 14.37 -18.05 2.32
CA LEU A 200 14.92 -18.90 1.26
C LEU A 200 14.73 -20.38 1.65
N ALA A 201 14.46 -21.24 0.65
CA ALA A 201 14.32 -22.67 0.89
C ALA A 201 15.65 -23.34 1.31
N ALA A 202 16.78 -22.71 1.00
CA ALA A 202 18.11 -23.14 1.39
C ALA A 202 18.96 -21.92 1.79
N PRO A 203 20.03 -22.10 2.58
CA PRO A 203 20.97 -21.03 2.88
C PRO A 203 21.48 -20.35 1.60
N TYR A 204 21.61 -19.03 1.64
CA TYR A 204 22.08 -18.26 0.49
C TYR A 204 23.46 -18.72 0.04
N GLN A 205 23.60 -18.95 -1.26
CA GLN A 205 24.86 -19.17 -1.94
C GLN A 205 25.04 -18.04 -2.96
N THR A 206 26.27 -17.55 -3.10
CA THR A 206 26.58 -16.49 -4.05
C THR A 206 26.19 -16.93 -5.46
N ASP A 207 25.38 -16.10 -6.11
CA ASP A 207 24.89 -16.34 -7.46
C ASP A 207 25.21 -15.11 -8.31
N GLU A 208 26.24 -15.24 -9.14
CA GLU A 208 26.74 -14.18 -10.02
C GLU A 208 25.68 -13.67 -11.00
N SER A 209 24.63 -14.44 -11.31
CA SER A 209 23.55 -13.96 -12.18
C SER A 209 22.73 -12.84 -11.53
N LEU A 210 22.59 -12.86 -10.21
CA LEU A 210 21.85 -11.87 -9.42
C LEU A 210 22.69 -10.64 -9.04
N LEU A 211 23.98 -10.64 -9.37
CA LEU A 211 24.94 -9.60 -9.00
C LEU A 211 25.42 -8.81 -10.23
N LYS A 212 24.57 -8.70 -11.26
CA LYS A 212 24.88 -8.01 -12.53
C LYS A 212 24.12 -6.71 -12.70
N THR A 213 22.87 -6.67 -12.24
CA THR A 213 21.97 -5.54 -12.47
C THR A 213 21.25 -5.12 -11.20
N SER A 214 20.71 -3.90 -11.21
CA SER A 214 19.82 -3.39 -10.17
C SER A 214 18.61 -2.79 -10.88
N ASN A 215 17.49 -3.51 -10.85
CA ASN A 215 16.27 -3.18 -11.59
C ASN A 215 15.03 -3.08 -10.70
N HIS A 216 15.17 -3.24 -9.38
CA HIS A 216 14.06 -3.16 -8.43
C HIS A 216 14.46 -2.50 -7.12
N SER A 217 13.48 -1.97 -6.40
CA SER A 217 13.65 -1.30 -5.11
C SER A 217 12.67 -1.84 -4.08
N ILE A 218 13.12 -2.00 -2.83
CA ILE A 218 12.33 -2.56 -1.74
C ILE A 218 12.53 -1.79 -0.43
N ALA A 219 11.49 -1.71 0.40
CA ALA A 219 11.62 -1.07 1.70
C ALA A 219 12.35 -1.99 2.70
N VAL A 220 13.32 -1.45 3.42
CA VAL A 220 13.95 -2.13 4.57
C VAL A 220 13.22 -1.71 5.83
N VAL A 221 12.62 -2.66 6.53
CA VAL A 221 11.67 -2.41 7.64
C VAL A 221 12.17 -2.95 8.98
N GLY A 222 13.31 -3.63 8.98
CA GLY A 222 13.86 -4.25 10.18
C GLY A 222 15.13 -5.05 9.90
N PHE A 223 15.58 -5.79 10.90
CA PHE A 223 16.69 -6.74 10.80
C PHE A 223 16.58 -7.82 11.89
N ASP A 224 17.26 -8.95 11.68
CA ASP A 224 17.39 -10.04 12.64
C ASP A 224 18.82 -10.61 12.51
N ASP A 225 19.68 -10.35 13.51
CA ASP A 225 21.06 -10.82 13.52
C ASP A 225 21.15 -12.34 13.79
N ASP A 226 20.20 -12.92 14.53
CA ASP A 226 20.15 -14.38 14.76
C ASP A 226 19.86 -15.15 13.47
N LEU A 227 18.99 -14.59 12.62
CA LEU A 227 18.70 -15.13 11.29
C LEU A 227 19.66 -14.61 10.20
N GLY A 228 20.53 -13.67 10.54
CA GLY A 228 21.58 -13.14 9.67
C GLY A 228 21.07 -12.33 8.47
N GLY A 229 20.07 -11.46 8.66
CA GLY A 229 19.52 -10.68 7.54
C GLY A 229 18.75 -9.42 7.88
N VAL A 230 18.51 -8.60 6.85
CA VAL A 230 17.58 -7.47 6.92
C VAL A 230 16.17 -7.91 6.57
N ILE A 231 15.19 -7.34 7.24
CA ILE A 231 13.77 -7.58 6.97
C ILE A 231 13.33 -6.57 5.92
N VAL A 232 12.84 -7.06 4.78
CA VAL A 232 12.37 -6.23 3.68
C VAL A 232 10.88 -6.45 3.42
N ARG A 233 10.21 -5.41 2.92
CA ARG A 233 8.82 -5.47 2.47
C ARG A 233 8.76 -5.20 0.97
N ASN A 234 8.48 -6.24 0.19
CA ASN A 234 8.19 -6.10 -1.24
C ASN A 234 6.76 -5.65 -1.44
N THR A 235 6.44 -5.14 -2.61
CA THR A 235 5.11 -4.64 -2.91
C THR A 235 4.38 -5.50 -3.93
N TRP A 236 5.05 -6.44 -4.60
CA TRP A 236 4.42 -7.44 -5.47
C TRP A 236 3.56 -8.43 -4.68
N ASN A 237 2.24 -8.20 -4.63
CA ASN A 237 1.29 -9.17 -4.09
C ASN A 237 0.46 -9.80 -5.20
N GLY A 238 1.15 -10.39 -6.18
CA GLY A 238 0.51 -11.18 -7.24
C GLY A 238 -0.28 -12.38 -6.68
N ALA A 239 -1.03 -13.05 -7.55
CA ALA A 239 -1.93 -14.14 -7.16
C ALA A 239 -1.26 -15.23 -6.29
N HIS A 240 0.03 -15.52 -6.50
CA HIS A 240 0.78 -16.48 -5.68
C HIS A 240 1.00 -16.00 -4.22
N ALA A 241 1.26 -14.71 -4.01
CA ALA A 241 1.40 -14.12 -2.69
C ALA A 241 0.04 -14.05 -1.96
N LEU A 242 -1.04 -13.76 -2.69
CA LEU A 242 -2.41 -13.81 -2.15
C LEU A 242 -2.87 -15.24 -1.84
N ARG A 243 -2.42 -16.23 -2.61
CA ARG A 243 -2.68 -17.64 -2.29
C ARG A 243 -2.01 -18.05 -0.98
N ALA A 244 -0.84 -17.50 -0.65
CA ALA A 244 -0.14 -17.81 0.60
C ALA A 244 -0.94 -17.41 1.86
N VAL A 245 -1.76 -16.35 1.79
CA VAL A 245 -2.58 -15.89 2.94
C VAL A 245 -3.86 -16.72 3.15
N VAL A 246 -4.26 -17.51 2.16
CA VAL A 246 -5.42 -18.41 2.25
C VAL A 246 -5.01 -19.86 2.47
N VAL A 247 -3.70 -20.14 2.57
CA VAL A 247 -3.21 -21.46 2.99
C VAL A 247 -3.73 -21.74 4.38
N ASP A 248 -4.31 -22.92 4.52
CA ASP A 248 -4.65 -23.47 5.82
C ASP A 248 -3.36 -23.97 6.48
N GLU A 249 -3.03 -23.41 7.65
CA GLU A 249 -1.83 -23.75 8.40
C GLU A 249 -1.79 -25.22 8.83
N GLY A 250 -2.95 -25.87 8.94
CA GLY A 250 -3.04 -27.31 9.15
C GLY A 250 -2.36 -28.12 8.05
N ASN A 251 -2.32 -27.58 6.82
CA ASN A 251 -1.76 -28.23 5.63
C ASN A 251 -0.30 -27.85 5.35
N LEU A 252 0.34 -27.04 6.19
CA LEU A 252 1.78 -26.75 6.06
C LEU A 252 2.61 -27.96 6.49
N SER A 253 3.79 -28.12 5.90
CA SER A 253 4.79 -29.06 6.44
C SER A 253 5.34 -28.57 7.79
N ASP A 254 5.91 -29.48 8.59
CA ASP A 254 6.53 -29.09 9.87
C ASP A 254 7.71 -28.13 9.68
N ALA A 255 8.45 -28.27 8.58
CA ALA A 255 9.51 -27.34 8.20
C ALA A 255 8.95 -25.94 7.94
N GLU A 256 7.88 -25.82 7.16
CA GLU A 256 7.23 -24.53 6.89
C GLU A 256 6.64 -23.90 8.15
N ARG A 257 6.03 -24.71 9.03
CA ARG A 257 5.55 -24.23 10.34
C ARG A 257 6.70 -23.68 11.19
N GLY A 258 7.82 -24.40 11.23
CA GLY A 258 9.03 -23.98 11.93
C GLY A 258 9.59 -22.67 11.38
N ASP A 259 9.69 -22.54 10.05
CA ASP A 259 10.20 -21.35 9.38
C ASP A 259 9.27 -20.14 9.53
N LEU A 260 7.96 -20.37 9.46
CA LEU A 260 6.95 -19.35 9.72
C LEU A 260 7.09 -18.81 11.15
N ALA A 261 7.26 -19.71 12.13
CA ALA A 261 7.47 -19.36 13.54
C ALA A 261 8.78 -18.58 13.77
N LYS A 262 9.87 -18.98 13.12
CA LYS A 262 11.18 -18.33 13.23
C LYS A 262 11.19 -16.90 12.71
N PHE A 263 10.42 -16.59 11.66
CA PHE A 263 10.48 -15.28 11.00
C PHE A 263 9.12 -14.55 10.97
N ARG A 264 8.20 -14.94 10.08
CA ARG A 264 6.98 -14.14 9.85
C ARG A 264 6.06 -14.02 11.06
N ARG A 265 6.01 -15.02 11.95
CA ARG A 265 5.23 -14.91 13.19
C ARG A 265 5.78 -13.88 14.17
N LYS A 266 7.06 -13.54 14.09
CA LYS A 266 7.63 -12.42 14.86
C LYS A 266 7.12 -11.06 14.36
N ILE A 267 6.67 -10.97 13.10
CA ILE A 267 6.05 -9.77 12.51
C ILE A 267 4.53 -9.72 12.79
N SER A 268 3.83 -10.84 12.56
CA SER A 268 2.36 -10.87 12.67
C SER A 268 1.83 -12.25 13.07
N LYS A 269 0.78 -12.24 13.92
CA LYS A 269 -0.02 -13.43 14.25
C LYS A 269 -0.83 -13.96 13.07
N LYS A 270 -0.90 -13.25 11.95
CA LYS A 270 -1.46 -13.74 10.68
C LYS A 270 -0.32 -13.94 9.68
N ILE A 271 -0.44 -14.91 8.77
CA ILE A 271 0.46 -14.95 7.61
C ILE A 271 0.21 -13.65 6.84
N LEU A 272 1.24 -12.82 6.66
CA LEU A 272 1.15 -11.61 5.84
C LEU A 272 2.14 -11.77 4.68
N PRO A 273 1.68 -11.64 3.43
CA PRO A 273 2.58 -11.81 2.30
C PRO A 273 3.55 -10.64 2.18
N GLY A 274 4.64 -10.94 1.47
CA GLY A 274 5.61 -10.00 0.95
C GLY A 274 6.57 -9.35 1.96
N TYR A 275 6.65 -9.88 3.18
CA TYR A 275 7.82 -9.74 4.03
C TYR A 275 8.83 -10.85 3.74
N TYR A 276 10.10 -10.48 3.65
CA TYR A 276 11.20 -11.37 3.34
C TYR A 276 12.43 -11.05 4.20
N LEU A 277 13.25 -12.06 4.46
CA LEU A 277 14.53 -11.88 5.15
C LEU A 277 15.68 -11.93 4.14
N PHE A 278 16.22 -10.78 3.77
CA PHE A 278 17.37 -10.71 2.87
C PHE A 278 18.66 -10.99 3.65
N PRO A 279 19.41 -12.05 3.30
CA PRO A 279 20.63 -12.40 4.01
C PRO A 279 21.67 -11.27 3.94
N TYR A 280 22.37 -11.00 5.03
CA TYR A 280 23.45 -10.01 5.04
C TYR A 280 24.51 -10.30 3.99
N LYS A 281 24.81 -11.59 3.80
CA LYS A 281 25.78 -12.06 2.80
C LYS A 281 25.40 -11.67 1.37
N PHE A 282 24.12 -11.73 1.00
CA PHE A 282 23.66 -11.28 -0.32
C PHE A 282 23.94 -9.78 -0.54
N ILE A 283 23.65 -8.96 0.47
CA ILE A 283 23.86 -7.51 0.41
C ILE A 283 25.37 -7.17 0.37
N GLN A 284 26.17 -7.91 1.14
CA GLN A 284 27.63 -7.80 1.09
C GLN A 284 28.19 -8.16 -0.29
N ASP A 285 27.68 -9.23 -0.92
CA ASP A 285 28.10 -9.64 -2.26
C ASP A 285 27.70 -8.63 -3.33
N MET A 286 26.48 -8.07 -3.26
CA MET A 286 26.07 -6.95 -4.11
C MET A 286 27.01 -5.76 -3.96
N ALA A 287 27.33 -5.39 -2.72
CA ALA A 287 28.19 -4.24 -2.45
C ALA A 287 29.63 -4.48 -2.93
N ALA A 288 30.18 -5.68 -2.71
CA ALA A 288 31.50 -6.08 -3.19
C ALA A 288 31.61 -6.04 -4.72
N ARG A 289 30.51 -6.32 -5.43
CA ARG A 289 30.41 -6.20 -6.90
C ARG A 289 30.05 -4.79 -7.38
N GLY A 290 29.81 -3.85 -6.48
CA GLY A 290 29.40 -2.49 -6.81
C GLY A 290 28.01 -2.42 -7.47
N VAL A 291 27.12 -3.37 -7.16
CA VAL A 291 25.78 -3.44 -7.72
C VAL A 291 24.75 -2.90 -6.74
N GLY A 292 23.86 -2.05 -7.24
CA GLY A 292 22.79 -1.45 -6.46
C GLY A 292 23.26 -0.32 -5.54
N GLY A 293 22.52 -0.15 -4.44
CA GLY A 293 22.69 0.92 -3.48
C GLY A 293 21.44 1.06 -2.62
N TYR A 294 21.35 2.14 -1.86
CA TYR A 294 20.21 2.39 -1.00
C TYR A 294 19.81 3.86 -0.99
N TYR A 295 18.53 4.10 -0.74
CA TYR A 295 18.00 5.43 -0.48
C TYR A 295 17.78 5.62 1.00
N GLU A 296 18.28 6.72 1.55
CA GLU A 296 17.82 7.26 2.83
C GLU A 296 16.69 8.24 2.59
N ILE A 297 15.56 8.05 3.25
CA ILE A 297 14.40 8.94 3.15
C ILE A 297 14.32 9.75 4.45
N ASN A 298 14.16 11.06 4.32
CA ASN A 298 13.93 11.97 5.43
C ASN A 298 12.58 12.65 5.28
N LEU A 299 11.78 12.54 6.33
CA LEU A 299 10.47 13.17 6.48
C LEU A 299 10.31 13.57 7.95
N ASP A 300 9.80 14.78 8.21
CA ASP A 300 9.46 15.20 9.58
C ASP A 300 8.16 14.51 10.03
N LEU A 301 8.32 13.30 10.57
CA LEU A 301 7.20 12.49 11.06
C LEU A 301 6.50 13.13 12.26
N GLY A 302 7.21 13.93 13.07
CA GLY A 302 6.65 14.61 14.23
C GLY A 302 5.71 15.74 13.82
N ALA A 303 6.15 16.60 12.90
CA ALA A 303 5.29 17.61 12.31
C ALA A 303 4.07 16.96 11.62
N PHE A 304 4.31 15.90 10.84
CA PHE A 304 3.24 15.18 10.14
C PHE A 304 2.20 14.58 11.08
N ALA A 305 2.65 13.98 12.18
CA ALA A 305 1.78 13.43 13.22
C ALA A 305 0.85 14.50 13.82
N ASN A 306 1.41 15.67 14.15
CA ASN A 306 0.65 16.77 14.77
C ASN A 306 -0.45 17.28 13.83
N VAL A 307 -0.12 17.56 12.57
CA VAL A 307 -1.10 18.04 11.60
C VAL A 307 -2.13 16.97 11.28
N SER A 308 -1.73 15.70 11.13
CA SER A 308 -2.69 14.60 10.94
C SER A 308 -3.65 14.47 12.12
N SER A 309 -3.16 14.67 13.35
CA SER A 309 -3.99 14.67 14.54
C SER A 309 -4.95 15.86 14.55
N ASP A 310 -4.51 17.06 14.20
CA ASP A 310 -5.37 18.25 14.17
C ASP A 310 -6.43 18.15 13.08
N TYR A 311 -6.05 17.68 11.89
CA TYR A 311 -6.98 17.41 10.80
C TYR A 311 -8.06 16.40 11.21
N SER A 312 -7.71 15.34 11.94
CA SER A 312 -8.69 14.34 12.41
C SER A 312 -9.62 14.82 13.53
N LYS A 313 -9.31 15.94 14.21
CA LYS A 313 -10.23 16.59 15.18
C LYS A 313 -11.36 17.30 14.46
N ASP A 314 -11.03 17.98 13.37
CA ASP A 314 -11.97 18.82 12.61
C ASP A 314 -12.77 18.01 11.59
N TYR A 315 -12.23 16.87 11.16
CA TYR A 315 -12.74 16.10 10.04
C TYR A 315 -12.82 14.60 10.32
N GLU A 316 -13.98 14.03 10.04
CA GLU A 316 -14.13 12.58 9.90
C GLU A 316 -13.97 12.22 8.42
N VAL A 317 -12.93 11.43 8.11
CA VAL A 317 -12.67 10.87 6.77
C VAL A 317 -13.21 9.45 6.73
N LEU A 318 -14.34 9.24 6.05
CA LEU A 318 -14.92 7.92 5.83
C LEU A 318 -14.39 7.35 4.52
N LYS A 319 -13.64 6.24 4.57
CA LYS A 319 -13.10 5.51 3.43
C LYS A 319 -14.08 4.40 3.03
N THR A 320 -14.82 4.56 1.94
CA THR A 320 -15.88 3.61 1.53
C THR A 320 -15.65 3.01 0.14
N PHE A 321 -16.35 1.90 -0.13
CA PHE A 321 -16.40 1.24 -1.43
C PHE A 321 -16.86 2.23 -2.47
N PHE A 322 -16.19 2.27 -3.61
CA PHE A 322 -16.61 2.90 -4.82
C PHE A 322 -16.24 2.02 -6.02
N SER A 323 -16.99 2.13 -7.10
CA SER A 323 -16.70 1.48 -8.38
C SER A 323 -17.00 2.46 -9.52
N CYS A 324 -16.19 2.41 -10.57
CA CYS A 324 -16.49 3.06 -11.85
C CYS A 324 -17.34 2.17 -12.77
N ASP A 325 -17.56 0.90 -12.40
CA ASP A 325 -18.41 -0.06 -13.09
C ASP A 325 -19.42 -0.67 -12.12
N ARG A 326 -20.63 -0.13 -12.13
CA ARG A 326 -21.78 -0.67 -11.38
C ARG A 326 -22.10 -2.12 -11.76
N THR A 327 -21.98 -2.48 -13.03
CA THR A 327 -22.32 -3.82 -13.53
C THR A 327 -21.34 -4.85 -13.02
N GLU A 328 -20.03 -4.57 -13.12
CA GLU A 328 -18.99 -5.45 -12.59
C GLU A 328 -19.06 -5.56 -11.06
N LEU A 329 -19.28 -4.43 -10.37
CA LEU A 329 -19.47 -4.43 -8.92
C LEU A 329 -20.63 -5.34 -8.52
N LYS A 330 -21.79 -5.22 -9.18
CA LYS A 330 -22.96 -6.06 -8.94
C LYS A 330 -22.64 -7.54 -9.14
N ARG A 331 -22.02 -7.91 -10.27
CA ARG A 331 -21.64 -9.31 -10.57
C ARG A 331 -20.69 -9.88 -9.51
N SER A 332 -19.71 -9.09 -9.07
CA SER A 332 -18.79 -9.46 -8.00
C SER A 332 -19.51 -9.67 -6.68
N LEU A 333 -20.40 -8.75 -6.29
CA LEU A 333 -21.20 -8.86 -5.06
C LEU A 333 -22.17 -10.04 -5.09
N GLU A 334 -22.81 -10.33 -6.23
CA GLU A 334 -23.66 -11.52 -6.40
C GLU A 334 -22.85 -12.82 -6.28
N SER A 335 -21.65 -12.85 -6.87
CA SER A 335 -20.76 -14.01 -6.80
C SER A 335 -20.27 -14.29 -5.38
N VAL A 336 -19.85 -13.24 -4.66
CA VAL A 336 -19.45 -13.33 -3.25
C VAL A 336 -20.63 -13.68 -2.36
N GLY A 337 -21.79 -13.06 -2.57
CA GLY A 337 -23.02 -13.33 -1.82
C GLY A 337 -23.41 -14.81 -1.86
N ARG A 338 -23.42 -15.42 -3.05
CA ARG A 338 -23.65 -16.86 -3.17
C ARG A 338 -22.64 -17.70 -2.38
N SER A 339 -21.37 -17.30 -2.39
CA SER A 339 -20.33 -18.02 -1.64
C SER A 339 -20.55 -17.90 -0.12
N ILE A 340 -20.99 -16.74 0.36
CA ILE A 340 -21.35 -16.50 1.75
C ILE A 340 -22.57 -17.35 2.14
N ASP A 341 -23.63 -17.33 1.34
CA ASP A 341 -24.84 -18.12 1.59
C ASP A 341 -24.53 -19.62 1.69
N PHE A 342 -23.65 -20.14 0.83
CA PHE A 342 -23.22 -21.54 0.91
C PHE A 342 -22.31 -21.81 2.13
N PHE A 343 -21.43 -20.89 2.49
CA PHE A 343 -20.57 -21.03 3.66
C PHE A 343 -21.40 -21.07 4.96
N GLU A 344 -22.43 -20.24 5.07
CA GLU A 344 -23.30 -20.14 6.25
C GLU A 344 -24.39 -21.23 6.28
N ASN A 345 -24.58 -21.98 5.19
CA ASN A 345 -25.59 -23.03 5.13
C ASN A 345 -25.22 -24.21 6.05
N PRO A 346 -26.05 -24.54 7.06
CA PRO A 346 -25.74 -25.63 7.99
C PRO A 346 -25.73 -27.01 7.33
N ASN A 347 -26.33 -27.16 6.14
CA ASN A 347 -26.46 -28.43 5.43
C ASN A 347 -25.29 -28.73 4.48
N ILE A 348 -24.28 -27.88 4.42
CA ILE A 348 -23.09 -28.08 3.58
C ILE A 348 -21.97 -28.71 4.41
N SER A 349 -21.27 -29.70 3.83
CA SER A 349 -20.15 -30.38 4.49
C SER A 349 -19.00 -29.42 4.79
N GLU A 350 -18.24 -29.70 5.86
CA GLU A 350 -17.11 -28.86 6.26
C GLU A 350 -16.06 -28.68 5.14
N ASP A 351 -15.70 -29.74 4.41
CA ASP A 351 -14.79 -29.64 3.25
C ASP A 351 -15.27 -28.64 2.19
N LYS A 352 -16.61 -28.58 1.97
CA LYS A 352 -17.20 -27.63 1.02
C LYS A 352 -17.23 -26.22 1.61
N LYS A 353 -17.53 -26.07 2.90
CA LYS A 353 -17.44 -24.78 3.61
C LYS A 353 -16.02 -24.21 3.53
N ASP A 354 -15.00 -25.03 3.72
CA ASP A 354 -13.60 -24.61 3.57
C ASP A 354 -13.29 -24.11 2.16
N GLY A 355 -13.83 -24.79 1.14
CA GLY A 355 -13.76 -24.34 -0.25
C GLY A 355 -14.36 -22.95 -0.47
N TYR A 356 -15.56 -22.69 0.07
CA TYR A 356 -16.21 -21.38 -0.01
C TYR A 356 -15.50 -20.31 0.80
N LEU A 357 -15.03 -20.64 2.01
CA LEU A 357 -14.25 -19.72 2.85
C LEU A 357 -12.96 -19.29 2.16
N LYS A 358 -12.25 -20.20 1.48
CA LYS A 358 -11.06 -19.87 0.68
C LYS A 358 -11.41 -18.88 -0.43
N ARG A 359 -12.54 -19.05 -1.14
CA ARG A 359 -12.99 -18.11 -2.18
C ARG A 359 -13.31 -16.74 -1.61
N ILE A 360 -14.05 -16.68 -0.50
CA ILE A 360 -14.39 -15.43 0.19
C ILE A 360 -13.11 -14.71 0.64
N LYS A 361 -12.16 -15.44 1.25
CA LYS A 361 -10.86 -14.89 1.65
C LYS A 361 -10.08 -14.34 0.46
N MET A 362 -10.03 -15.06 -0.66
CA MET A 362 -9.36 -14.59 -1.87
C MET A 362 -9.93 -13.27 -2.38
N VAL A 363 -11.26 -13.11 -2.40
CA VAL A 363 -11.89 -11.85 -2.85
C VAL A 363 -11.59 -10.72 -1.88
N ILE A 364 -11.78 -10.92 -0.58
CA ILE A 364 -11.53 -9.89 0.44
C ILE A 364 -10.05 -9.46 0.44
N TYR A 365 -9.12 -10.41 0.43
CA TYR A 365 -7.70 -10.09 0.40
C TYR A 365 -7.28 -9.44 -0.92
N SER A 366 -7.89 -9.83 -2.05
CA SER A 366 -7.71 -9.15 -3.33
C SER A 366 -8.12 -7.67 -3.24
N GLN A 367 -9.28 -7.36 -2.63
CA GLN A 367 -9.67 -5.97 -2.40
C GLN A 367 -8.73 -5.22 -1.46
N MET A 368 -8.17 -5.90 -0.45
CA MET A 368 -7.12 -5.31 0.38
C MET A 368 -5.80 -5.08 -0.40
N SER A 369 -5.54 -5.82 -1.47
CA SER A 369 -4.30 -5.72 -2.27
C SER A 369 -4.35 -4.85 -3.50
N GLN A 370 -5.53 -4.39 -3.91
CA GLN A 370 -5.62 -3.52 -5.08
C GLN A 370 -4.91 -2.17 -4.85
N SER A 371 -4.18 -1.75 -5.87
CA SER A 371 -3.66 -0.39 -6.05
C SER A 371 -4.80 0.62 -5.99
N ARG A 372 -5.78 0.42 -6.89
CA ARG A 372 -7.11 1.01 -6.86
C ARG A 372 -8.00 0.20 -5.94
N ARG A 373 -7.87 0.33 -4.62
CA ARG A 373 -8.90 -0.25 -3.75
C ARG A 373 -10.24 0.36 -4.15
N THR A 374 -11.27 -0.48 -4.18
CA THR A 374 -12.65 -0.02 -4.06
C THR A 374 -12.81 0.93 -2.84
N LEU A 375 -11.91 0.96 -1.85
CA LEU A 375 -11.96 1.92 -0.74
C LEU A 375 -11.09 3.17 -0.92
N SER A 376 -11.51 4.14 -1.73
CA SER A 376 -10.92 5.50 -1.74
C SER A 376 -11.93 6.63 -1.96
N PHE A 377 -13.20 6.45 -1.61
CA PHE A 377 -14.07 7.60 -1.40
C PHE A 377 -13.84 8.12 0.01
N ALA A 378 -13.23 9.30 0.16
CA ALA A 378 -13.24 10.06 1.40
C ALA A 378 -14.46 10.98 1.43
N LYS A 379 -15.51 10.59 2.18
CA LYS A 379 -16.46 11.60 2.67
C LYS A 379 -15.75 12.37 3.76
N GLN A 380 -15.54 13.67 3.59
CA GLN A 380 -15.11 14.52 4.68
C GLN A 380 -16.34 15.17 5.30
N SER A 381 -16.70 14.70 6.48
CA SER A 381 -17.65 15.40 7.34
C SER A 381 -16.88 16.35 8.24
N ARG A 382 -17.15 17.65 8.13
CA ARG A 382 -16.63 18.63 9.08
C ARG A 382 -17.48 18.56 10.34
N ARG A 383 -16.86 18.53 11.52
CA ARG A 383 -17.58 18.76 12.78
C ARG A 383 -17.66 20.26 13.03
N VAL A 384 -18.87 20.80 13.07
CA VAL A 384 -19.14 22.19 13.48
C VAL A 384 -20.09 22.11 14.67
N ASP A 385 -19.62 22.53 15.85
CA ASP A 385 -20.42 22.63 17.09
C ASP A 385 -21.26 21.39 17.46
N GLY A 386 -20.71 20.20 17.21
CA GLY A 386 -21.40 18.92 17.49
C GLY A 386 -22.39 18.48 16.41
N THR A 387 -22.63 19.31 15.39
CA THR A 387 -23.35 18.95 14.16
C THR A 387 -22.39 18.56 13.03
N ILE A 388 -22.77 17.52 12.28
CA ILE A 388 -22.02 17.03 11.11
C ILE A 388 -22.38 17.93 9.93
N ASP A 389 -21.48 18.84 9.59
CA ASP A 389 -21.60 19.68 8.41
C ASP A 389 -21.04 18.91 7.19
N ARG A 390 -21.93 18.51 6.28
CA ARG A 390 -21.63 17.65 5.13
C ARG A 390 -21.14 18.51 3.94
N VAL A 391 -20.05 19.27 4.12
CA VAL A 391 -19.75 20.42 3.23
C VAL A 391 -18.95 20.09 1.96
N LYS A 392 -18.27 18.95 1.85
CA LYS A 392 -17.47 18.67 0.64
C LYS A 392 -17.49 17.20 0.26
N ASP A 393 -18.26 16.86 -0.77
CA ASP A 393 -18.05 15.61 -1.50
C ASP A 393 -16.85 15.83 -2.42
N PHE A 394 -15.74 15.23 -2.01
CA PHE A 394 -14.44 15.39 -2.63
C PHE A 394 -14.37 14.80 -4.05
N TYR A 395 -15.34 13.97 -4.42
CA TYR A 395 -15.31 13.13 -5.61
C TYR A 395 -16.38 13.51 -6.66
N ASP A 396 -17.03 14.67 -6.53
CA ASP A 396 -17.87 15.24 -7.59
C ASP A 396 -17.02 16.04 -8.61
N GLY A 397 -17.46 16.09 -9.87
CA GLY A 397 -16.83 16.92 -10.91
C GLY A 397 -15.55 16.33 -11.54
N LYS A 398 -14.47 17.12 -11.63
CA LYS A 398 -13.26 16.78 -12.40
C LYS A 398 -12.57 15.49 -11.92
N PHE A 399 -12.60 15.21 -10.62
CA PHE A 399 -11.99 14.01 -10.04
C PHE A 399 -12.66 12.73 -10.56
N LYS A 400 -14.00 12.69 -10.58
CA LYS A 400 -14.80 11.56 -11.10
C LYS A 400 -14.47 11.25 -12.56
N ASN A 401 -14.32 12.30 -13.37
CA ASN A 401 -13.92 12.18 -14.78
C ASN A 401 -12.48 11.71 -14.93
N TYR A 402 -11.57 12.13 -14.05
CA TYR A 402 -10.19 11.66 -14.03
C TYR A 402 -10.12 10.18 -13.62
N TYR A 403 -10.78 9.81 -12.53
CA TYR A 403 -10.68 8.47 -11.94
C TYR A 403 -11.41 7.41 -12.78
N CYS A 404 -12.54 7.75 -13.41
CA CYS A 404 -13.33 6.82 -14.23
C CYS A 404 -13.18 7.00 -15.76
N GLY A 405 -12.41 7.98 -16.26
CA GLY A 405 -12.26 8.24 -17.71
C GLY A 405 -10.96 7.66 -18.30
N GLY A 406 -10.92 6.99 -19.46
CA GLY A 406 -11.81 7.02 -20.62
C GLY A 406 -12.33 5.65 -21.12
N HIS A 407 -12.56 4.69 -20.22
CA HIS A 407 -13.24 3.42 -20.55
C HIS A 407 -14.77 3.47 -20.38
N TYR A 408 -15.27 4.34 -19.50
CA TYR A 408 -16.70 4.43 -19.20
C TYR A 408 -17.31 5.66 -19.86
N LYS A 409 -18.29 5.44 -20.75
CA LYS A 409 -18.93 6.49 -21.58
C LYS A 409 -19.70 7.55 -20.78
N ASP A 410 -19.97 7.30 -19.51
CA ASP A 410 -20.70 8.20 -18.64
C ASP A 410 -20.38 7.96 -17.14
N PRO A 411 -19.43 8.70 -16.56
CA PRO A 411 -19.11 8.62 -15.14
C PRO A 411 -20.30 8.97 -14.24
N GLU A 412 -21.23 9.82 -14.72
CA GLU A 412 -22.38 10.30 -13.95
C GLU A 412 -23.35 9.20 -13.60
N THR A 413 -23.46 8.17 -14.45
CA THR A 413 -24.36 7.03 -14.23
C THR A 413 -23.66 5.79 -13.70
N ASN A 414 -22.36 5.59 -14.00
CA ASN A 414 -21.63 4.35 -13.69
C ASN A 414 -20.83 4.39 -12.39
N PHE A 415 -20.58 5.57 -11.82
CA PHE A 415 -19.95 5.67 -10.50
C PHE A 415 -20.92 5.18 -9.41
N TRP A 416 -20.40 4.46 -8.42
CA TRP A 416 -21.13 4.08 -7.21
C TRP A 416 -20.20 4.22 -6.01
N PRO A 417 -20.67 4.65 -4.82
CA PRO A 417 -22.01 5.15 -4.55
C PRO A 417 -22.14 6.64 -4.93
N LEU A 418 -23.33 7.03 -5.36
CA LEU A 418 -23.77 8.39 -5.68
C LEU A 418 -24.72 8.88 -4.60
N ARG A 419 -24.39 10.03 -4.02
CA ARG A 419 -25.20 10.70 -3.01
C ARG A 419 -26.58 11.04 -3.58
N GLY A 420 -27.62 10.81 -2.77
CA GLY A 420 -29.01 11.08 -3.16
C GLY A 420 -29.60 10.06 -4.13
N LYS A 421 -28.79 9.09 -4.62
CA LYS A 421 -29.25 7.99 -5.48
C LYS A 421 -29.15 6.63 -4.77
N ASP A 422 -28.04 6.35 -4.10
CA ASP A 422 -27.80 5.01 -3.53
C ASP A 422 -28.11 4.98 -2.01
N ARG A 423 -29.08 4.16 -1.61
CA ARG A 423 -29.61 4.10 -0.22
C ARG A 423 -28.62 3.52 0.77
N VAL A 424 -27.60 2.81 0.28
CA VAL A 424 -26.52 2.26 1.10
C VAL A 424 -25.86 3.34 1.99
N LEU A 425 -25.77 4.58 1.50
CA LEU A 425 -25.17 5.70 2.23
C LEU A 425 -26.03 6.18 3.42
N GLU A 426 -27.27 5.74 3.50
CA GLU A 426 -28.22 6.01 4.59
C GLU A 426 -28.29 4.85 5.58
N ASN A 427 -27.74 3.68 5.23
CA ASN A 427 -27.75 2.50 6.08
C ASN A 427 -26.76 2.67 7.27
N PRO A 428 -27.23 2.61 8.54
CA PRO A 428 -26.37 2.77 9.72
C PRO A 428 -25.33 1.65 9.90
N GLU A 429 -25.66 0.41 9.52
CA GLU A 429 -24.77 -0.74 9.56
C GLU A 429 -23.62 -0.57 8.56
N PHE A 430 -23.92 -0.14 7.34
CA PHE A 430 -22.91 0.21 6.33
C PHE A 430 -21.96 1.29 6.85
N LEU A 431 -22.49 2.40 7.37
CA LEU A 431 -21.67 3.49 7.91
C LEU A 431 -20.81 3.04 9.11
N LYS A 432 -21.32 2.14 9.95
CA LYS A 432 -20.54 1.53 11.04
C LYS A 432 -19.37 0.71 10.51
N LEU A 433 -19.60 -0.14 9.51
CA LEU A 433 -18.56 -0.97 8.89
C LEU A 433 -17.52 -0.10 8.17
N VAL A 434 -17.96 0.92 7.43
CA VAL A 434 -17.07 1.90 6.78
C VAL A 434 -16.19 2.63 7.80
N ARG A 435 -16.74 3.07 8.93
CA ARG A 435 -15.94 3.68 10.02
C ARG A 435 -14.91 2.72 10.59
N GLN A 436 -15.32 1.48 10.85
CA GLN A 436 -14.43 0.44 11.36
C GLN A 436 -13.28 0.17 10.39
N LEU A 437 -13.57 0.03 9.10
CA LEU A 437 -12.56 -0.19 8.06
C LEU A 437 -11.70 1.05 7.78
N SER A 438 -12.20 2.25 8.05
CA SER A 438 -11.41 3.49 7.95
C SER A 438 -10.29 3.55 8.99
N ILE A 439 -10.52 2.95 10.16
CA ILE A 439 -9.58 2.82 11.29
C ILE A 439 -8.71 1.57 11.12
N SER A 440 -9.34 0.43 10.80
CA SER A 440 -8.69 -0.88 10.68
C SER A 440 -8.94 -1.47 9.29
N PRO A 441 -8.22 -1.01 8.25
CA PRO A 441 -8.45 -1.44 6.87
C PRO A 441 -8.12 -2.92 6.62
N ASN A 442 -7.51 -3.59 7.59
CA ASN A 442 -7.09 -4.99 7.54
C ASN A 442 -8.02 -5.93 8.34
N ASP A 443 -9.15 -5.41 8.82
CA ASP A 443 -10.14 -6.18 9.57
C ASP A 443 -10.97 -7.06 8.63
N PHE A 444 -10.52 -8.30 8.47
CA PHE A 444 -11.21 -9.30 7.65
C PHE A 444 -12.70 -9.46 8.01
N SER A 445 -13.04 -9.45 9.30
CA SER A 445 -14.43 -9.64 9.73
C SER A 445 -15.29 -8.45 9.31
N ALA A 446 -14.80 -7.22 9.45
CA ALA A 446 -15.53 -6.04 8.98
C ALA A 446 -15.70 -6.04 7.45
N TRP A 447 -14.68 -6.49 6.69
CA TRP A 447 -14.82 -6.68 5.24
C TRP A 447 -15.84 -7.76 4.90
N TYR A 448 -15.83 -8.89 5.59
CA TYR A 448 -16.77 -9.98 5.40
C TYR A 448 -18.22 -9.52 5.60
N GLU A 449 -18.50 -8.84 6.72
CA GLU A 449 -19.82 -8.29 7.00
C GLU A 449 -20.23 -7.22 5.99
N LEU A 450 -19.28 -6.41 5.51
CA LEU A 450 -19.56 -5.40 4.49
C LEU A 450 -19.93 -6.04 3.15
N PHE A 451 -19.20 -7.07 2.71
CA PHE A 451 -19.57 -7.83 1.52
C PHE A 451 -20.94 -8.51 1.69
N LYS A 452 -21.19 -9.15 2.84
CA LYS A 452 -22.47 -9.76 3.17
C LYS A 452 -23.62 -8.75 3.09
N LEU A 453 -23.42 -7.55 3.65
CA LEU A 453 -24.40 -6.47 3.59
C LEU A 453 -24.67 -6.05 2.14
N LEU A 454 -23.62 -5.74 1.38
CA LEU A 454 -23.72 -5.26 0.01
C LEU A 454 -24.28 -6.31 -0.98
N SER A 455 -24.15 -7.59 -0.66
CA SER A 455 -24.73 -8.70 -1.44
C SER A 455 -26.23 -8.89 -1.22
N LYS A 456 -26.87 -8.18 -0.27
CA LYS A 456 -28.33 -8.25 -0.09
C LYS A 456 -29.05 -7.68 -1.31
N LYS A 457 -30.17 -8.31 -1.68
CA LYS A 457 -30.97 -7.96 -2.87
C LYS A 457 -31.36 -6.49 -2.94
N GLU A 458 -31.64 -5.86 -1.80
CA GLU A 458 -31.99 -4.43 -1.73
C GLU A 458 -30.87 -3.52 -2.25
N TYR A 459 -29.59 -3.77 -1.90
CA TYR A 459 -28.47 -2.96 -2.39
C TYR A 459 -28.03 -3.36 -3.80
N LEU A 460 -28.18 -4.63 -4.17
CA LEU A 460 -27.95 -5.06 -5.56
C LEU A 460 -28.91 -4.40 -6.55
N ASN A 461 -30.12 -4.04 -6.10
CA ASN A 461 -31.08 -3.29 -6.91
C ASN A 461 -30.72 -1.81 -7.04
N ASP A 462 -30.13 -1.20 -6.00
CA ASP A 462 -29.65 0.18 -6.02
C ASP A 462 -28.44 0.39 -6.95
N ILE A 463 -27.68 -0.67 -7.22
CA ILE A 463 -26.52 -0.64 -8.11
C ILE A 463 -26.93 -0.58 -9.60
N ASN A 464 -28.23 -0.70 -9.95
CA ASN A 464 -28.71 -0.64 -11.34
C ASN A 464 -28.69 0.76 -11.98
#